data_AF-A0AAD5LFE7-F1
#
_entry.id   AF-A0AAD5LFE7-F1
#
_cell.length_a   1.000
_cell.length_b   1.000
_cell.length_c   1.000
_cell.angle_alpha   90.00
_cell.angle_beta   90.00
_cell.angle_gamma   90.00
#
_symmetry.space_group_name_H-M   'P 1'
#
loop_
_entity.id
_entity.type
_entity.pdbx_description
1 polymer ?
#
loop_
_entity_poly.entity_id
_entity_poly.type
_entity_poly.pdbx_seq_one_letter_code
_entity_poly.pdbx_strand_id
1 'polypeptide(L)'
;MPTSIGRSRILSGLDATVSPADAAARSRPTSLAWRRQTWLHAALTVLDIVGNALCCSLVAWAITWLSAIGNPFVGQSPAAQSYRTFALSTFISSQLFYCAIGTGIQAAMLRSLHFRDAPERCATLWRCVWRVWRRASPFYLVSLVLLLGVEFALSTPSLRHLRPYRLDVYLGWSTCFVYTVGLGLVGRFVFKNETVEGQRSVVQVLRAMPAQAPPAMLVAGKTASFWSAWRRVVVVRVPIFAVGLGTVLYVHVLSSQRFDDEVKLVGLIMGSVFLKHLVQRLAKRFMLQTDVKSIRTMVIAVGPPTVLIDTQLRVILQRVDDTHITMRGAALMALLELAIRLVKARHTRHILLEAQAASVGGTTARALALASTSTATQTNKHLYVTRLLAFRAAALVADMSAEYIAMGCASAILFFYWNHDKYQLAETSTTPVPHSASATNRWDASQTLVFVAQAVVEIVVDVFSCSVEVSHGVTFDVVRQDRVYVALVFIATAIGSVIVTATTYLRAPPSSSSSP
;
A
#
# COMPACT_ATOMS: atom_id res chain seq x y z
N MET A 1 -28.01 0.73 -37.90
CA MET A 1 -28.70 -0.14 -36.92
C MET A 1 -28.47 -1.57 -37.39
N PRO A 2 -27.79 -2.41 -36.58
CA PRO A 2 -28.41 -3.24 -35.52
C PRO A 2 -27.74 -3.01 -34.15
N THR A 3 -28.49 -2.63 -33.11
CA THR A 3 -28.92 -3.46 -31.96
C THR A 3 -27.82 -4.11 -31.11
N SER A 4 -27.42 -3.37 -30.06
CA SER A 4 -27.40 -3.82 -28.66
C SER A 4 -27.20 -5.32 -28.39
N ILE A 5 -25.96 -5.80 -28.43
CA ILE A 5 -25.56 -7.07 -27.80
C ILE A 5 -24.32 -6.77 -26.96
N GLY A 6 -24.46 -6.82 -25.64
CA GLY A 6 -23.34 -6.60 -24.72
C GLY A 6 -23.74 -6.25 -23.29
N ARG A 7 -24.98 -5.77 -23.07
CA ARG A 7 -25.47 -5.43 -21.73
C ARG A 7 -26.45 -6.43 -21.11
N SER A 8 -27.01 -7.37 -21.88
CA SER A 8 -28.00 -8.33 -21.34
C SER A 8 -27.40 -9.60 -20.76
N ARG A 9 -26.11 -9.91 -20.98
CA ARG A 9 -25.50 -11.16 -20.47
C ARG A 9 -24.98 -11.07 -19.02
N ILE A 10 -25.14 -9.92 -18.37
CA ILE A 10 -24.73 -9.69 -16.96
C ILE A 10 -25.92 -9.84 -15.99
N LEU A 11 -27.16 -9.85 -16.48
CA LEU A 11 -28.36 -9.98 -15.65
C LEU A 11 -29.18 -11.26 -15.93
N SER A 12 -28.90 -12.01 -17.00
CA SER A 12 -29.62 -13.25 -17.32
C SER A 12 -29.04 -14.53 -16.67
N GLY A 13 -28.04 -14.40 -15.79
CA GLY A 13 -27.47 -15.51 -15.01
C GLY A 13 -28.00 -15.63 -13.58
N LEU A 14 -28.91 -14.76 -13.16
CA LEU A 14 -29.41 -14.67 -11.78
C LEU A 14 -30.92 -14.98 -11.63
N ASP A 15 -31.62 -15.28 -12.72
CA ASP A 15 -33.05 -15.65 -12.73
C ASP A 15 -33.27 -17.18 -12.84
N ALA A 16 -32.37 -17.99 -12.28
CA ALA A 16 -32.76 -19.33 -11.89
C ALA A 16 -33.43 -19.21 -10.52
N THR A 17 -34.77 -19.19 -10.51
CA THR A 17 -35.60 -19.37 -9.33
C THR A 17 -35.33 -20.74 -8.72
N VAL A 18 -34.25 -20.83 -7.94
CA VAL A 18 -33.98 -21.98 -7.10
C VAL A 18 -35.03 -21.97 -6.00
N SER A 19 -35.94 -22.92 -6.05
CA SER A 19 -36.90 -23.18 -4.98
C SER A 19 -36.16 -23.27 -3.63
N PRO A 20 -36.65 -22.64 -2.55
CA PRO A 20 -36.03 -22.73 -1.23
C PRO A 20 -35.85 -24.17 -0.74
N ALA A 21 -36.71 -25.08 -1.22
CA ALA A 21 -36.62 -26.52 -0.96
C ALA A 21 -35.44 -27.19 -1.70
N ASP A 22 -35.11 -26.74 -2.91
CA ASP A 22 -33.98 -27.25 -3.70
C ASP A 22 -32.61 -26.64 -3.29
N ALA A 23 -32.63 -25.50 -2.59
CA ALA A 23 -31.46 -24.95 -1.91
C ALA A 23 -31.13 -25.70 -0.60
N ALA A 24 -32.15 -26.19 0.11
CA ALA A 24 -31.98 -27.01 1.31
C ALA A 24 -31.58 -28.46 0.98
N ALA A 25 -31.97 -28.97 -0.18
CA ALA A 25 -31.66 -30.33 -0.66
C ALA A 25 -30.32 -30.45 -1.41
N ARG A 26 -29.65 -29.33 -1.75
CA ARG A 26 -28.26 -29.32 -2.20
C ARG A 26 -27.33 -29.59 -1.01
N SER A 27 -27.25 -30.87 -0.68
CA SER A 27 -26.12 -31.56 -0.07
C SER A 27 -25.35 -30.73 0.94
N ARG A 28 -25.53 -31.02 2.25
CA ARG A 28 -24.42 -30.85 3.21
C ARG A 28 -23.21 -31.50 2.55
N PRO A 29 -22.21 -30.73 2.06
CA PRO A 29 -21.09 -31.36 1.40
C PRO A 29 -20.46 -32.27 2.43
N THR A 30 -20.03 -33.46 2.01
CA THR A 30 -19.23 -34.35 2.87
C THR A 30 -18.14 -33.47 3.48
N SER A 31 -18.17 -33.32 4.81
CA SER A 31 -17.51 -32.22 5.51
C SER A 31 -16.02 -32.13 5.19
N LEU A 32 -15.40 -33.25 4.82
CA LEU A 32 -14.02 -33.40 4.39
C LEU A 32 -13.72 -32.80 3.01
N ALA A 33 -14.56 -33.04 1.99
CA ALA A 33 -14.30 -32.55 0.64
C ALA A 33 -14.39 -31.01 0.58
N TRP A 34 -15.40 -30.45 1.26
CA TRP A 34 -15.54 -29.00 1.38
C TRP A 34 -14.39 -28.38 2.17
N ARG A 35 -14.02 -28.96 3.33
CA ARG A 35 -12.85 -28.50 4.09
C ARG A 35 -11.59 -28.52 3.23
N ARG A 36 -11.31 -29.63 2.54
CA ARG A 36 -10.14 -29.75 1.67
C ARG A 36 -10.14 -28.68 0.57
N GLN A 37 -11.28 -28.41 -0.05
CA GLN A 37 -11.42 -27.35 -1.05
C GLN A 37 -11.16 -25.96 -0.47
N THR A 38 -11.67 -25.67 0.73
CA THR A 38 -11.42 -24.40 1.45
C THR A 38 -9.93 -24.19 1.73
N TRP A 39 -9.26 -25.21 2.26
CA TRP A 39 -7.82 -25.14 2.53
C TRP A 39 -7.00 -24.98 1.25
N LEU A 40 -7.36 -25.68 0.18
CA LEU A 40 -6.69 -25.54 -1.11
C LEU A 40 -6.86 -24.12 -1.68
N HIS A 41 -8.06 -23.54 -1.61
CA HIS A 41 -8.31 -22.17 -2.06
C HIS A 41 -7.52 -21.14 -1.24
N ALA A 42 -7.45 -21.33 0.09
CA ALA A 42 -6.62 -20.50 0.96
C ALA A 42 -5.13 -20.61 0.58
N ALA A 43 -4.61 -21.82 0.43
CA ALA A 43 -3.22 -22.06 0.05
C ALA A 43 -2.84 -21.44 -1.31
N LEU A 44 -3.71 -21.60 -2.33
CA LEU A 44 -3.50 -20.98 -3.64
C LEU A 44 -3.54 -19.46 -3.57
N THR A 45 -4.42 -18.89 -2.75
CA THR A 45 -4.50 -17.44 -2.56
C THR A 45 -3.21 -16.90 -1.91
N VAL A 46 -2.71 -17.57 -0.87
CA VAL A 46 -1.45 -17.18 -0.22
C VAL A 46 -0.27 -17.34 -1.18
N LEU A 47 -0.22 -18.41 -1.97
CA LEU A 47 0.83 -18.61 -2.96
C LEU A 47 0.86 -17.52 -4.03
N ASP A 48 -0.31 -17.10 -4.53
CA ASP A 48 -0.44 -15.96 -5.46
C ASP A 48 0.10 -14.67 -4.81
N ILE A 49 -0.21 -14.44 -3.53
CA ILE A 49 0.26 -13.26 -2.79
C ILE A 49 1.78 -13.29 -2.61
N VAL A 50 2.32 -14.43 -2.16
CA VAL A 50 3.77 -14.63 -2.00
C VAL A 50 4.49 -14.41 -3.34
N GLY A 51 3.99 -14.99 -4.43
CA GLY A 51 4.55 -14.80 -5.77
C GLY A 51 4.61 -13.32 -6.19
N ASN A 52 3.56 -12.55 -5.92
CA ASN A 52 3.54 -11.11 -6.20
C ASN A 52 4.49 -10.32 -5.27
N ALA A 53 4.59 -10.72 -4.01
CA ALA A 53 5.47 -10.10 -3.03
C ALA A 53 6.96 -10.38 -3.33
N LEU A 54 7.29 -11.53 -3.92
CA LEU A 54 8.65 -11.83 -4.39
C LEU A 54 9.11 -10.83 -5.46
N CYS A 55 8.23 -10.45 -6.40
CA CYS A 55 8.54 -9.41 -7.37
C CYS A 55 8.83 -8.06 -6.68
N CYS A 56 8.03 -7.68 -5.69
CA CYS A 56 8.28 -6.48 -4.89
C CYS A 56 9.61 -6.56 -4.11
N SER A 57 9.94 -7.75 -3.61
CA SER A 57 11.19 -8.03 -2.88
C SER A 57 12.40 -7.88 -3.79
N LEU A 58 12.35 -8.41 -5.02
CA LEU A 58 13.42 -8.25 -6.01
C LEU A 58 13.63 -6.77 -6.38
N VAL A 59 12.55 -6.01 -6.55
CA VAL A 59 12.66 -4.56 -6.77
C VAL A 59 13.25 -3.87 -5.55
N ALA A 60 12.81 -4.21 -4.33
CA ALA A 60 13.36 -3.66 -3.10
C ALA A 60 14.87 -3.93 -3.00
N TRP A 61 15.32 -5.15 -3.30
CA TRP A 61 16.73 -5.52 -3.37
C TRP A 61 17.50 -4.66 -4.38
N ALA A 62 16.99 -4.52 -5.61
CA ALA A 62 17.62 -3.71 -6.64
C ALA A 62 17.75 -2.23 -6.23
N ILE A 63 16.70 -1.63 -5.65
CA ILE A 63 16.74 -0.24 -5.19
C ILE A 63 17.69 -0.07 -4.01
N THR A 64 17.66 -1.01 -3.06
CA THR A 64 18.56 -0.96 -1.88
C THR A 64 20.03 -1.06 -2.31
N TRP A 65 20.32 -1.94 -3.27
CA TRP A 65 21.66 -2.06 -3.86
C TRP A 65 22.10 -0.76 -4.54
N LEU A 66 21.23 -0.14 -5.35
CA LEU A 66 21.52 1.15 -5.99
C LEU A 66 21.77 2.26 -4.96
N SER A 67 20.97 2.30 -3.89
CA SER A 67 21.16 3.22 -2.77
C SER A 67 22.49 2.98 -2.04
N ALA A 68 22.89 1.72 -1.85
CA ALA A 68 24.17 1.37 -1.23
C ALA A 68 25.39 1.81 -2.06
N ILE A 69 25.30 1.79 -3.40
CA ILE A 69 26.40 2.23 -4.27
C ILE A 69 26.62 3.75 -4.21
N GLY A 70 25.57 4.53 -3.95
CA GLY A 70 25.66 5.99 -3.95
C GLY A 70 25.75 6.56 -5.37
N ASN A 71 26.80 7.34 -5.68
CA ASN A 71 27.00 7.92 -7.00
C ASN A 71 28.00 7.11 -7.84
N PRO A 72 27.53 6.27 -8.78
CA PRO A 72 28.43 5.45 -9.61
C PRO A 72 29.29 6.29 -10.57
N PHE A 73 28.87 7.52 -10.92
CA PHE A 73 29.57 8.36 -11.90
C PHE A 73 30.88 8.98 -11.37
N VAL A 74 31.11 8.93 -10.06
CA VAL A 74 32.32 9.49 -9.44
C VAL A 74 33.50 8.51 -9.54
N GLY A 75 33.24 7.23 -9.87
CA GLY A 75 34.27 6.20 -9.94
C GLY A 75 34.92 5.86 -8.59
N GLN A 76 34.33 6.34 -7.48
CA GLN A 76 34.80 6.10 -6.12
C GLN A 76 33.96 5.02 -5.44
N SER A 77 34.60 4.22 -4.58
CA SER A 77 33.88 3.28 -3.71
C SER A 77 32.90 4.04 -2.79
N PRO A 78 31.80 3.41 -2.35
CA PRO A 78 30.83 4.04 -1.45
C PRO A 78 31.48 4.67 -0.21
N ALA A 79 32.49 4.01 0.35
CA ALA A 79 33.29 4.49 1.48
C ALA A 79 33.96 5.85 1.21
N ALA A 80 34.59 5.98 0.04
CA ALA A 80 35.38 7.14 -0.37
C ALA A 80 34.52 8.34 -0.79
N GLN A 81 33.25 8.12 -1.16
CA GLN A 81 32.35 9.20 -1.56
C GLN A 81 32.07 10.17 -0.41
N SER A 82 32.06 11.47 -0.71
CA SER A 82 31.66 12.48 0.27
C SER A 82 30.19 12.27 0.69
N TYR A 83 29.85 12.61 1.95
CA TYR A 83 28.46 12.52 2.43
C TYR A 83 27.48 13.24 1.50
N ARG A 84 27.84 14.45 1.04
CA ARG A 84 26.98 15.26 0.16
C ARG A 84 26.72 14.56 -1.16
N THR A 85 27.77 14.03 -1.79
CA THR A 85 27.66 13.32 -3.07
C THR A 85 26.80 12.07 -2.95
N PHE A 86 27.01 11.30 -1.88
CA PHE A 86 26.27 10.07 -1.62
C PHE A 86 24.78 10.34 -1.31
N ALA A 87 24.51 11.30 -0.41
CA ALA A 87 23.17 11.71 -0.03
C ALA A 87 22.40 12.24 -1.24
N LEU A 88 23.00 13.16 -2.01
CA LEU A 88 22.37 13.74 -3.19
C LEU A 88 22.03 12.68 -4.25
N SER A 89 22.94 11.73 -4.50
CA SER A 89 22.67 10.60 -5.41
C SER A 89 21.52 9.73 -4.92
N THR A 90 21.48 9.45 -3.61
CA THR A 90 20.40 8.69 -2.98
C THR A 90 19.06 9.40 -3.14
N PHE A 91 18.99 10.71 -2.87
CA PHE A 91 17.76 11.50 -3.02
C PHE A 91 17.31 11.62 -4.48
N ILE A 92 18.22 11.89 -5.41
CA ILE A 92 17.88 11.97 -6.85
C ILE A 92 17.37 10.62 -7.36
N SER A 93 18.06 9.53 -7.04
CA SER A 93 17.64 8.17 -7.40
C SER A 93 16.27 7.84 -6.81
N SER A 94 16.06 8.19 -5.53
CA SER A 94 14.79 8.01 -4.84
C SER A 94 13.64 8.75 -5.54
N GLN A 95 13.87 10.02 -5.90
CA GLN A 95 12.88 10.82 -6.62
C GLN A 95 12.57 10.23 -8.00
N LEU A 96 13.60 9.81 -8.74
CA LEU A 96 13.45 9.17 -10.05
C LEU A 96 12.57 7.92 -9.97
N PHE A 97 12.86 7.02 -9.03
CA PHE A 97 12.08 5.79 -8.85
C PHE A 97 10.63 6.09 -8.42
N TYR A 98 10.45 7.00 -7.48
CA TYR A 98 9.10 7.43 -7.04
C TYR A 98 8.29 8.02 -8.21
N CYS A 99 8.92 8.85 -9.04
CA CYS A 99 8.26 9.49 -10.17
C CYS A 99 7.93 8.49 -11.29
N ALA A 100 8.85 7.57 -11.59
CA ALA A 100 8.64 6.52 -12.57
C ALA A 100 7.47 5.60 -12.17
N ILE A 101 7.46 5.11 -10.93
CA ILE A 101 6.39 4.21 -10.46
C ILE A 101 5.06 4.95 -10.30
N GLY A 102 5.07 6.21 -9.83
CA GLY A 102 3.87 7.05 -9.73
C GLY A 102 3.22 7.28 -11.09
N THR A 103 4.03 7.51 -12.14
CA THR A 103 3.55 7.56 -13.53
C THR A 103 2.93 6.23 -13.94
N GLY A 104 3.60 5.11 -13.63
CA GLY A 104 3.11 3.76 -13.89
C GLY A 104 1.74 3.49 -13.26
N ILE A 105 1.55 3.85 -11.99
CA ILE A 105 0.27 3.70 -11.27
C ILE A 105 -0.83 4.50 -11.97
N GLN A 106 -0.58 5.77 -12.30
CA GLN A 106 -1.58 6.59 -13.02
C GLN A 106 -1.88 6.01 -14.40
N ALA A 107 -0.87 5.51 -15.13
CA ALA A 107 -1.06 4.87 -16.42
C ALA A 107 -1.88 3.58 -16.31
N ALA A 108 -1.67 2.77 -15.27
CA ALA A 108 -2.44 1.56 -15.01
C ALA A 108 -3.91 1.88 -14.70
N MET A 109 -4.21 2.98 -14.01
CA MET A 109 -5.58 3.45 -13.81
C MET A 109 -6.28 3.83 -15.13
N LEU A 110 -5.54 4.34 -16.12
CA LEU A 110 -6.07 4.74 -17.43
C LEU A 110 -6.15 3.57 -18.42
N ARG A 111 -5.50 2.44 -18.15
CA ARG A 111 -5.43 1.28 -19.06
C ARG A 111 -6.81 0.69 -19.39
N SER A 112 -7.74 0.72 -18.43
CA SER A 112 -9.10 0.18 -18.60
C SER A 112 -10.05 1.12 -19.36
N LEU A 113 -9.56 2.26 -19.88
CA LEU A 113 -10.37 3.28 -20.55
C LEU A 113 -10.12 3.30 -22.06
N HIS A 114 -11.11 3.79 -22.81
CA HIS A 114 -11.03 3.93 -24.26
C HIS A 114 -10.61 5.34 -24.62
N PHE A 115 -9.49 5.46 -25.34
CA PHE A 115 -9.01 6.75 -25.82
C PHE A 115 -9.75 7.17 -27.09
N ARG A 116 -9.99 8.47 -27.24
CA ARG A 116 -10.72 9.04 -28.38
C ARG A 116 -10.09 8.71 -29.73
N ASP A 117 -8.76 8.61 -29.77
CA ASP A 117 -8.02 8.31 -31.00
C ASP A 117 -8.11 6.83 -31.40
N ALA A 118 -8.62 5.96 -30.51
CA ALA A 118 -8.81 4.53 -30.77
C ALA A 118 -9.96 4.00 -29.89
N PRO A 119 -11.22 4.37 -30.20
CA PRO A 119 -12.36 4.08 -29.31
C PRO A 119 -12.69 2.59 -29.21
N GLU A 120 -12.31 1.79 -30.21
CA GLU A 120 -12.60 0.35 -30.28
C GLU A 120 -11.55 -0.53 -29.59
N ARG A 121 -10.46 0.04 -29.08
CA ARG A 121 -9.35 -0.73 -28.49
C ARG A 121 -8.98 -0.20 -27.12
N CYS A 122 -8.84 -1.11 -26.15
CA CYS A 122 -8.24 -0.81 -24.86
C CYS A 122 -6.79 -0.30 -25.05
N ALA A 123 -6.39 0.66 -24.22
CA ALA A 123 -5.05 1.22 -24.31
C ALA A 123 -3.97 0.24 -23.82
N THR A 124 -2.85 0.18 -24.53
CA THR A 124 -1.65 -0.48 -24.02
C THR A 124 -1.05 0.33 -22.86
N LEU A 125 -0.49 -0.34 -21.85
CA LEU A 125 0.15 0.31 -20.70
C LEU A 125 1.22 1.33 -21.13
N TRP A 126 2.07 0.97 -22.09
CA TRP A 126 3.12 1.85 -22.62
C TRP A 126 2.57 3.18 -23.17
N ARG A 127 1.51 3.10 -23.97
CA ARG A 127 0.83 4.30 -24.51
C ARG A 127 0.27 5.19 -23.41
N CYS A 128 -0.29 4.60 -22.35
CA CYS A 128 -0.73 5.36 -21.17
C CYS A 128 0.45 6.01 -20.45
N VAL A 129 1.54 5.28 -20.21
CA VAL A 129 2.76 5.79 -19.56
C VAL A 129 3.31 6.99 -20.31
N TRP A 130 3.50 6.86 -21.63
CA TRP A 130 4.03 7.94 -22.45
C TRP A 130 3.15 9.21 -22.39
N ARG A 131 1.83 9.05 -22.47
CA ARG A 131 0.88 10.18 -22.41
C ARG A 131 0.88 10.88 -21.06
N VAL A 132 0.93 10.11 -19.97
CA VAL A 132 1.00 10.66 -18.61
C VAL A 132 2.34 11.34 -18.41
N TRP A 133 3.45 10.67 -18.74
CA TRP A 133 4.81 11.19 -18.60
C TRP A 133 5.00 12.54 -19.31
N ARG A 134 4.62 12.63 -20.60
CA ARG A 134 4.76 13.86 -21.39
C ARG A 134 4.09 15.07 -20.75
N ARG A 135 3.03 14.87 -19.97
CA ARG A 135 2.31 15.95 -19.27
C ARG A 135 2.73 16.10 -17.81
N ALA A 136 3.24 15.03 -17.20
CA ALA A 136 3.74 15.04 -15.83
C ALA A 136 5.17 15.58 -15.73
N SER A 137 5.93 15.61 -16.84
CA SER A 137 7.33 16.04 -16.85
C SER A 137 7.58 17.44 -16.29
N PRO A 138 6.71 18.47 -16.47
CA PRO A 138 6.94 19.77 -15.83
C PRO A 138 6.84 19.68 -14.31
N PHE A 139 5.88 18.90 -13.78
CA PHE A 139 5.75 18.68 -12.33
C PHE A 139 6.92 17.88 -11.77
N TYR A 140 7.45 16.95 -12.55
CA TYR A 140 8.67 16.23 -12.22
C TYR A 140 9.85 17.19 -12.07
N LEU A 141 10.09 18.04 -13.08
CA LEU A 141 11.16 19.03 -13.06
C LEU A 141 11.03 19.98 -11.86
N VAL A 142 9.82 20.48 -11.58
CA VAL A 142 9.57 21.32 -10.39
C VAL A 142 9.89 20.57 -9.10
N SER A 143 9.43 19.32 -8.96
CA SER A 143 9.71 18.52 -7.76
C SER A 143 11.21 18.23 -7.57
N LEU A 144 11.93 18.03 -8.67
CA LEU A 144 13.37 17.80 -8.66
C LEU A 144 14.14 19.06 -8.29
N VAL A 145 13.78 20.21 -8.86
CA VAL A 145 14.39 21.51 -8.51
C VAL A 145 14.17 21.83 -7.03
N LEU A 146 12.96 21.58 -6.51
CA LEU A 146 12.66 21.76 -5.09
C LEU A 146 13.52 20.83 -4.21
N LEU A 147 13.67 19.57 -4.58
CA LEU A 147 14.49 18.60 -3.85
C LEU A 147 15.96 19.03 -3.82
N LEU A 148 16.52 19.39 -4.98
CA LEU A 148 17.90 19.88 -5.09
C LEU A 148 18.11 21.17 -4.28
N GLY A 149 17.13 22.09 -4.31
CA GLY A 149 17.16 23.32 -3.54
C GLY A 149 17.16 23.08 -2.03
N VAL A 150 16.34 22.14 -1.55
CA VAL A 150 16.30 21.71 -0.14
C VAL A 150 17.64 21.11 0.28
N GLU A 151 18.17 20.16 -0.49
CA GLU A 151 19.44 19.51 -0.19
C GLU A 151 20.62 20.49 -0.19
N PHE A 152 20.61 21.44 -1.13
CA PHE A 152 21.61 22.50 -1.18
C PHE A 152 21.49 23.43 0.04
N ALA A 153 20.29 23.86 0.40
CA ALA A 153 20.04 24.70 1.58
C ALA A 153 20.52 24.01 2.86
N LEU A 154 20.09 22.77 3.12
CA LEU A 154 20.48 21.99 4.30
C LEU A 154 21.97 21.60 4.32
N SER A 155 22.62 21.63 3.17
CA SER A 155 24.08 21.47 3.06
C SER A 155 24.86 22.71 3.53
N THR A 156 24.21 23.87 3.67
CA THR A 156 24.85 25.14 4.07
C THR A 156 25.32 25.08 5.53
N PRO A 157 26.51 25.61 5.87
CA PRO A 157 27.05 25.57 7.23
C PRO A 157 26.12 26.14 8.31
N SER A 158 25.36 27.20 7.99
CA SER A 158 24.43 27.87 8.91
C SER A 158 23.28 26.98 9.40
N LEU A 159 22.88 25.98 8.62
CA LEU A 159 21.76 25.09 8.94
C LEU A 159 22.19 23.73 9.48
N ARG A 160 23.49 23.54 9.79
CA ARG A 160 24.00 22.26 10.35
C ARG A 160 23.33 21.86 11.65
N HIS A 161 22.91 22.82 12.48
CA HIS A 161 22.20 22.58 13.74
C HIS A 161 20.83 21.91 13.56
N LEU A 162 20.24 21.99 12.35
CA LEU A 162 18.95 21.37 12.03
C LEU A 162 19.06 19.90 11.58
N ARG A 163 20.29 19.39 11.37
CA ARG A 163 20.53 18.02 10.90
C ARG A 163 19.97 16.91 11.79
N PRO A 164 19.99 17.02 13.14
CA PRO A 164 19.40 16.00 14.00
C PRO A 164 17.91 15.77 13.75
N TYR A 165 17.20 16.80 13.25
CA TYR A 165 15.76 16.71 12.96
C TYR A 165 15.44 16.04 11.62
N ARG A 166 16.46 15.65 10.83
CA ARG A 166 16.28 14.96 9.54
C ARG A 166 15.30 15.66 8.60
N LEU A 167 15.38 17.00 8.53
CA LEU A 167 14.48 17.82 7.69
C LEU A 167 14.57 17.45 6.21
N ASP A 168 15.72 16.96 5.75
CA ASP A 168 15.95 16.40 4.42
C ASP A 168 14.93 15.31 4.07
N VAL A 169 14.65 14.40 5.00
CA VAL A 169 13.68 13.31 4.80
C VAL A 169 12.25 13.84 4.69
N TYR A 170 11.84 14.73 5.59
CA TYR A 170 10.48 15.28 5.60
C TYR A 170 10.21 16.21 4.41
N LEU A 171 11.19 17.03 4.05
CA LEU A 171 11.09 17.94 2.91
C LEU A 171 11.17 17.15 1.59
N GLY A 172 12.01 16.11 1.50
CA GLY A 172 12.03 15.19 0.36
C GLY A 172 10.69 14.46 0.16
N TRP A 173 10.03 14.04 1.24
CA TRP A 173 8.66 13.53 1.17
C TRP A 173 7.67 14.59 0.65
N SER A 174 7.84 15.84 1.06
CA SER A 174 7.01 16.97 0.63
C SER A 174 7.19 17.28 -0.87
N THR A 175 8.40 17.14 -1.43
CA THR A 175 8.63 17.31 -2.87
C THR A 175 8.01 16.18 -3.69
N CYS A 176 8.06 14.93 -3.20
CA CYS A 176 7.31 13.81 -3.76
C CYS A 176 5.80 14.07 -3.78
N PHE A 177 5.26 14.73 -2.75
CA PHE A 177 3.86 15.12 -2.68
C PHE A 177 3.47 16.13 -3.77
N VAL A 178 4.31 17.12 -4.07
CA VAL A 178 4.08 18.07 -5.17
C VAL A 178 3.90 17.33 -6.49
N TYR A 179 4.78 16.37 -6.79
CA TYR A 179 4.67 15.53 -7.98
C TYR A 179 3.38 14.70 -7.99
N THR A 180 3.02 14.14 -6.84
CA THR A 180 1.81 13.33 -6.64
C THR A 180 0.53 14.13 -6.91
N VAL A 181 0.49 15.40 -6.50
CA VAL A 181 -0.60 16.32 -6.82
C VAL A 181 -0.63 16.62 -8.32
N GLY A 182 0.53 16.90 -8.92
CA GLY A 182 0.67 17.09 -10.38
C GLY A 182 0.15 15.90 -11.18
N LEU A 183 0.52 14.68 -10.81
CA LEU A 183 0.00 13.44 -11.39
C LEU A 183 -1.53 13.33 -11.27
N GLY A 184 -2.11 13.76 -10.14
CA GLY A 184 -3.56 13.80 -9.97
C GLY A 184 -4.27 14.76 -10.92
N LEU A 185 -3.65 15.91 -11.21
CA LEU A 185 -4.16 16.85 -12.21
C LEU A 185 -4.06 16.29 -13.62
N VAL A 186 -2.90 15.75 -13.97
CA VAL A 186 -2.67 15.13 -15.29
C VAL A 186 -3.63 13.96 -15.51
N GLY A 187 -3.81 13.08 -14.53
CA GLY A 187 -4.73 11.95 -14.62
C GLY A 187 -6.18 12.41 -14.86
N ARG A 188 -6.65 13.44 -14.14
CA ARG A 188 -7.99 14.02 -14.35
C ARG A 188 -8.12 14.69 -15.72
N PHE A 189 -7.08 15.39 -16.17
CA PHE A 189 -7.06 16.01 -17.49
C PHE A 189 -7.16 14.98 -18.61
N VAL A 190 -6.30 13.94 -18.57
CA VAL A 190 -6.28 12.86 -19.57
C VAL A 190 -7.62 12.12 -19.55
N PHE A 191 -8.14 11.77 -18.37
CA PHE A 191 -9.47 11.19 -18.23
C PHE A 191 -10.53 12.06 -18.91
N LYS A 192 -10.66 13.33 -18.50
CA LYS A 192 -11.73 14.21 -18.98
C LYS A 192 -11.64 14.46 -20.49
N ASN A 193 -10.44 14.71 -21.02
CA ASN A 193 -10.28 15.28 -22.36
C ASN A 193 -9.95 14.24 -23.44
N GLU A 194 -9.31 13.14 -23.09
CA GLU A 194 -8.80 12.14 -24.04
C GLU A 194 -9.51 10.80 -23.99
N THR A 195 -10.35 10.54 -22.99
CA THR A 195 -11.09 9.29 -22.91
C THR A 195 -12.56 9.47 -23.29
N VAL A 196 -13.15 8.43 -23.88
CA VAL A 196 -14.56 8.39 -24.26
C VAL A 196 -15.44 8.43 -23.00
N GLU A 197 -15.05 7.70 -21.96
CA GLU A 197 -15.76 7.62 -20.68
C GLU A 197 -15.79 8.98 -19.95
N GLY A 198 -14.67 9.70 -19.96
CA GLY A 198 -14.59 11.04 -19.38
C GLY A 198 -15.53 12.02 -20.07
N GLN A 199 -15.59 11.99 -21.41
CA GLN A 199 -16.51 12.83 -22.19
C GLN A 199 -17.97 12.44 -21.96
N ARG A 200 -18.29 11.15 -21.95
CA ARG A 200 -19.65 10.66 -21.62
C ARG A 200 -20.09 11.13 -20.24
N SER A 201 -19.20 11.06 -19.25
CA SER A 201 -19.48 11.52 -17.88
C SER A 201 -19.77 13.02 -17.84
N VAL A 202 -19.00 13.84 -18.57
CA VAL A 202 -19.26 15.29 -18.68
C VAL A 202 -20.61 15.56 -19.35
N VAL A 203 -20.92 14.87 -20.45
CA VAL A 203 -22.20 15.02 -21.16
C VAL A 203 -23.39 14.59 -20.29
N GLN A 204 -23.25 13.50 -19.52
CA GLN A 204 -24.28 13.06 -18.58
C GLN A 204 -24.53 14.09 -17.48
N VAL A 205 -23.47 14.66 -16.91
CA VAL A 205 -23.58 15.73 -15.90
C VAL A 205 -24.26 16.96 -16.49
N LEU A 206 -23.89 17.36 -17.71
CA LEU A 206 -24.52 18.49 -18.40
C LEU A 206 -26.01 18.24 -18.72
N ARG A 207 -26.38 17.01 -19.07
CA ARG A 207 -27.79 16.62 -19.32
C ARG A 207 -28.62 16.53 -18.04
N ALA A 208 -27.99 16.24 -16.91
CA ALA A 208 -28.65 16.18 -15.61
C ALA A 208 -28.81 17.57 -14.96
N MET A 209 -28.24 18.63 -15.54
CA MET A 209 -28.46 20.00 -15.06
C MET A 209 -29.86 20.49 -15.47
N PRO A 210 -30.56 21.21 -14.57
CA PRO A 210 -31.86 21.79 -14.90
C PRO A 210 -31.73 22.78 -16.07
N ALA A 211 -32.75 22.84 -16.94
CA ALA A 211 -32.77 23.66 -18.16
C ALA A 211 -32.60 25.17 -17.92
N GLN A 212 -32.73 25.64 -16.67
CA GLN A 212 -32.52 27.02 -16.25
C GLN A 212 -31.16 27.28 -15.58
N ALA A 213 -30.21 26.34 -15.66
CA ALA A 213 -28.87 26.56 -15.12
C ALA A 213 -28.21 27.77 -15.82
N PRO A 214 -27.73 28.78 -15.07
CA PRO A 214 -27.21 30.01 -15.67
C PRO A 214 -26.03 29.71 -16.60
N PRO A 215 -25.89 30.44 -17.73
CA PRO A 215 -24.84 30.21 -18.72
C PRO A 215 -23.41 30.27 -18.13
N ALA A 216 -23.23 31.01 -17.04
CA ALA A 216 -21.98 31.04 -16.27
C ALA A 216 -21.61 29.67 -15.67
N MET A 217 -22.59 28.85 -15.28
CA MET A 217 -22.37 27.51 -14.70
C MET A 217 -21.99 26.47 -15.77
N LEU A 218 -22.52 26.65 -16.99
CA LEU A 218 -22.14 25.90 -18.20
C LEU A 218 -20.70 26.20 -18.65
N VAL A 219 -20.25 27.46 -18.50
CA VAL A 219 -18.88 27.90 -18.80
C VAL A 219 -17.91 27.55 -17.66
N ALA A 220 -18.32 27.66 -16.39
CA ALA A 220 -17.51 27.29 -15.23
C ALA A 220 -17.13 25.79 -15.21
N GLY A 221 -17.96 24.92 -15.80
CA GLY A 221 -17.63 23.51 -16.02
C GLY A 221 -16.47 23.27 -17.03
N LYS A 222 -16.16 24.27 -17.87
CA LYS A 222 -15.10 24.24 -18.88
C LYS A 222 -13.82 24.96 -18.46
N THR A 223 -13.86 25.94 -17.57
CA THR A 223 -12.70 26.79 -17.21
C THR A 223 -12.45 26.89 -15.71
N ALA A 224 -12.36 25.76 -15.00
CA ALA A 224 -11.77 25.79 -13.67
C ALA A 224 -10.31 26.27 -13.79
N SER A 225 -9.98 27.40 -13.14
CA SER A 225 -8.61 27.91 -13.13
C SER A 225 -7.65 26.85 -12.60
N PHE A 226 -6.43 26.82 -13.12
CA PHE A 226 -5.40 25.84 -12.72
C PHE A 226 -5.29 25.73 -11.19
N TRP A 227 -5.26 26.87 -10.49
CA TRP A 227 -5.17 26.94 -9.03
C TRP A 227 -6.37 26.33 -8.30
N SER A 228 -7.59 26.51 -8.83
CA SER A 228 -8.78 25.89 -8.26
C SER A 228 -8.75 24.36 -8.38
N ALA A 229 -8.25 23.85 -9.51
CA ALA A 229 -8.07 22.42 -9.74
C ALA A 229 -6.96 21.85 -8.84
N TRP A 230 -5.83 22.55 -8.73
CA TRP A 230 -4.71 22.21 -7.86
C TRP A 230 -5.16 22.06 -6.40
N ARG A 231 -5.80 23.10 -5.84
CA ARG A 231 -6.31 23.07 -4.47
C ARG A 231 -7.25 21.89 -4.22
N ARG A 232 -8.13 21.57 -5.17
CA ARG A 232 -9.04 20.43 -5.05
C ARG A 232 -8.29 19.09 -5.01
N VAL A 233 -7.22 18.93 -5.79
CA VAL A 233 -6.40 17.71 -5.73
C VAL A 233 -5.62 17.65 -4.42
N VAL A 234 -5.04 18.76 -3.97
CA VAL A 234 -4.33 18.85 -2.69
C VAL A 234 -5.23 18.40 -1.54
N VAL A 235 -6.40 19.02 -1.36
CA VAL A 235 -7.33 18.70 -0.27
C VAL A 235 -7.71 17.21 -0.25
N VAL A 236 -7.91 16.61 -1.42
CA VAL A 236 -8.24 15.18 -1.53
C VAL A 236 -7.05 14.28 -1.19
N ARG A 237 -5.81 14.72 -1.41
CA ARG A 237 -4.59 13.93 -1.20
C ARG A 237 -3.89 14.21 0.14
N VAL A 238 -4.26 15.26 0.86
CA VAL A 238 -3.71 15.60 2.19
C VAL A 238 -3.79 14.43 3.17
N PRO A 239 -4.90 13.65 3.27
CA PRO A 239 -4.92 12.51 4.19
C PRO A 239 -3.85 11.47 3.90
N ILE A 240 -3.61 11.16 2.61
CA ILE A 240 -2.58 10.21 2.19
C ILE A 240 -1.19 10.76 2.53
N PHE A 241 -0.98 12.06 2.30
CA PHE A 241 0.26 12.73 2.67
C PHE A 241 0.53 12.69 4.19
N ALA A 242 -0.48 12.99 5.00
CA ALA A 242 -0.38 12.98 6.45
C ALA A 242 -0.07 11.59 7.00
N VAL A 243 -0.70 10.54 6.46
CA VAL A 243 -0.38 9.14 6.81
C VAL A 243 1.08 8.82 6.45
N GLY A 244 1.53 9.23 5.26
CA GLY A 244 2.93 9.05 4.85
C GLY A 244 3.91 9.78 5.78
N LEU A 245 3.63 11.04 6.13
CA LEU A 245 4.45 11.83 7.05
C LEU A 245 4.52 11.20 8.45
N GLY A 246 3.38 10.74 8.97
CA GLY A 246 3.32 10.02 10.26
C GLY A 246 4.12 8.72 10.23
N THR A 247 4.19 8.07 9.07
CA THR A 247 4.99 6.85 8.89
C THR A 247 6.49 7.16 8.83
N VAL A 248 6.89 8.24 8.16
CA VAL A 248 8.28 8.74 8.19
C VAL A 248 8.68 9.11 9.62
N LEU A 249 7.79 9.79 10.36
CA LEU A 249 8.01 10.12 11.77
C LEU A 249 8.19 8.86 12.61
N TYR A 250 7.36 7.84 12.41
CA TYR A 250 7.50 6.56 13.09
C TYR A 250 8.87 5.91 12.82
N VAL A 251 9.31 5.84 11.56
CA VAL A 251 10.63 5.29 11.19
C VAL A 251 11.77 6.10 11.83
N HIS A 252 11.67 7.42 11.82
CA HIS A 252 12.66 8.31 12.42
C HIS A 252 12.73 8.14 13.94
N VAL A 253 11.58 8.10 14.63
CA VAL A 253 11.56 7.86 16.08
C VAL A 253 12.21 6.51 16.39
N LEU A 254 11.82 5.44 15.70
CA LEU A 254 12.37 4.12 15.99
C LEU A 254 13.85 3.96 15.63
N SER A 255 14.33 4.60 14.57
CA SER A 255 15.75 4.56 14.21
C SER A 255 16.64 5.27 15.24
N SER A 256 16.07 6.20 16.01
CA SER A 256 16.77 6.94 17.07
C SER A 256 16.80 6.22 18.43
N GLN A 257 15.95 5.21 18.63
CA GLN A 257 15.82 4.50 19.90
C GLN A 257 16.68 3.23 19.95
N ARG A 258 17.16 2.89 21.15
CA ARG A 258 17.85 1.62 21.43
C ARG A 258 16.89 0.65 22.12
N PHE A 259 16.86 -0.60 21.65
CA PHE A 259 15.97 -1.65 22.13
C PHE A 259 16.80 -2.76 22.79
N ASP A 260 17.50 -2.39 23.86
CA ASP A 260 18.43 -3.27 24.57
C ASP A 260 17.73 -4.17 25.61
N ASP A 261 16.47 -3.85 25.95
CA ASP A 261 15.66 -4.57 26.94
C ASP A 261 14.55 -5.40 26.27
N GLU A 262 14.36 -6.65 26.71
CA GLU A 262 13.27 -7.52 26.24
C GLU A 262 11.88 -6.87 26.44
N VAL A 263 11.68 -6.15 27.56
CA VAL A 263 10.42 -5.45 27.85
C VAL A 263 10.15 -4.33 26.83
N LYS A 264 11.19 -3.58 26.45
CA LYS A 264 11.08 -2.52 25.43
C LYS A 264 10.77 -3.13 24.06
N LEU A 265 11.38 -4.27 23.74
CA LEU A 265 11.13 -4.98 22.49
C LEU A 265 9.71 -5.56 22.41
N VAL A 266 9.22 -6.18 23.49
CA VAL A 266 7.83 -6.66 23.57
C VAL A 266 6.85 -5.49 23.47
N GLY A 267 7.12 -4.39 24.19
CA GLY A 267 6.32 -3.17 24.10
C GLY A 267 6.29 -2.59 22.69
N LEU A 268 7.42 -2.60 21.99
CA LEU A 268 7.51 -2.20 20.58
C LEU A 268 6.65 -3.11 19.70
N ILE A 269 6.81 -4.44 19.77
CA ILE A 269 6.02 -5.38 18.96
C ILE A 269 4.53 -5.17 19.17
N MET A 270 4.08 -5.13 20.43
CA MET A 270 2.68 -4.92 20.78
C MET A 270 2.17 -3.56 20.26
N GLY A 271 2.96 -2.49 20.45
CA GLY A 271 2.63 -1.14 20.01
C GLY A 271 2.55 -1.01 18.48
N SER A 272 3.50 -1.62 17.76
CA SER A 272 3.56 -1.61 16.29
C SER A 272 2.40 -2.39 15.67
N VAL A 273 2.09 -3.59 16.18
CA VAL A 273 0.94 -4.38 15.71
C VAL A 273 -0.38 -3.68 16.04
N PHE A 274 -0.49 -3.05 17.21
CA PHE A 274 -1.65 -2.22 17.53
C PHE A 274 -1.79 -1.02 16.59
N LEU A 275 -0.71 -0.29 16.32
CA LEU A 275 -0.69 0.87 15.42
C LEU A 275 -1.06 0.46 13.99
N LYS A 276 -0.50 -0.65 13.48
CA LYS A 276 -0.85 -1.26 12.19
C LYS A 276 -2.36 -1.45 12.06
N HIS A 277 -2.97 -2.11 13.04
CA HIS A 277 -4.41 -2.37 13.02
C HIS A 277 -5.28 -1.14 13.27
N LEU A 278 -4.79 -0.17 14.05
CA LEU A 278 -5.46 1.11 14.22
C LEU A 278 -5.53 1.86 12.89
N VAL A 279 -4.43 1.95 12.15
CA VAL A 279 -4.37 2.57 10.81
C VAL A 279 -5.35 1.87 9.86
N GLN A 280 -5.35 0.54 9.83
CA GLN A 280 -6.31 -0.23 9.03
C GLN A 280 -7.77 0.07 9.38
N ARG A 281 -8.08 0.15 10.67
CA ARG A 281 -9.44 0.40 11.15
C ARG A 281 -9.89 1.82 10.84
N LEU A 282 -9.02 2.81 11.01
CA LEU A 282 -9.28 4.21 10.67
C LEU A 282 -9.47 4.38 9.16
N ALA A 283 -8.61 3.77 8.33
CA ALA A 283 -8.76 3.78 6.88
C ALA A 283 -10.10 3.18 6.44
N LYS A 284 -10.48 2.01 6.97
CA LYS A 284 -11.77 1.38 6.68
C LYS A 284 -12.94 2.27 7.11
N ARG A 285 -12.90 2.84 8.32
CA ARG A 285 -13.96 3.72 8.84
C ARG A 285 -14.11 4.97 7.98
N PHE A 286 -13.00 5.61 7.63
CA PHE A 286 -12.98 6.79 6.77
C PHE A 286 -13.60 6.49 5.40
N MET A 287 -13.24 5.35 4.77
CA MET A 287 -13.79 4.97 3.47
C MET A 287 -15.29 4.67 3.50
N LEU A 288 -15.76 4.01 4.56
CA LEU A 288 -17.19 3.73 4.75
C LEU A 288 -17.98 5.02 4.99
N GLN A 289 -17.42 5.97 5.74
CA GLN A 289 -18.06 7.27 6.01
C GLN A 289 -18.10 8.17 4.76
N THR A 290 -17.14 8.03 3.85
CA THR A 290 -17.03 8.86 2.63
C THR A 290 -17.67 8.22 1.39
N ASP A 291 -18.38 7.09 1.55
CA ASP A 291 -18.97 6.27 0.46
C ASP A 291 -17.98 6.00 -0.69
N VAL A 292 -16.70 5.78 -0.35
CA VAL A 292 -15.68 5.46 -1.36
C VAL A 292 -15.85 4.01 -1.79
N LYS A 293 -16.31 3.82 -3.03
CA LYS A 293 -16.66 2.49 -3.60
C LYS A 293 -15.47 1.72 -4.16
N SER A 294 -14.28 2.31 -4.17
CA SER A 294 -13.12 1.76 -4.88
C SER A 294 -12.22 0.96 -3.95
N ILE A 295 -12.08 -0.34 -4.22
CA ILE A 295 -11.11 -1.24 -3.56
C ILE A 295 -9.68 -0.72 -3.72
N ARG A 296 -9.37 -0.09 -4.85
CA ARG A 296 -8.08 0.53 -5.14
C ARG A 296 -7.66 1.55 -4.08
N THR A 297 -8.60 2.38 -3.64
CA THR A 297 -8.35 3.39 -2.60
C THR A 297 -8.08 2.73 -1.25
N MET A 298 -8.71 1.58 -0.97
CA MET A 298 -8.48 0.82 0.25
C MET A 298 -7.06 0.27 0.31
N VAL A 299 -6.59 -0.33 -0.79
CA VAL A 299 -5.23 -0.85 -0.90
C VAL A 299 -4.20 0.28 -0.72
N ILE A 300 -4.42 1.46 -1.31
CA ILE A 300 -3.53 2.62 -1.10
C ILE A 300 -3.57 3.16 0.33
N ALA A 301 -4.74 3.16 0.98
CA ALA A 301 -4.86 3.70 2.33
C ALA A 301 -4.24 2.77 3.39
N VAL A 302 -4.25 1.45 3.14
CA VAL A 302 -3.81 0.43 4.09
C VAL A 302 -2.41 -0.10 3.79
N GLY A 303 -2.10 -0.41 2.54
CA GLY A 303 -0.85 -1.10 2.15
C GLY A 303 0.42 -0.33 2.51
N PRO A 304 0.60 0.92 2.03
CA PRO A 304 1.79 1.72 2.32
C PRO A 304 2.17 1.84 3.81
N PRO A 305 1.29 2.32 4.71
CA PRO A 305 1.66 2.46 6.11
C PRO A 305 1.93 1.10 6.78
N THR A 306 1.21 0.04 6.41
CA THR A 306 1.44 -1.29 7.00
C THR A 306 2.79 -1.89 6.58
N VAL A 307 3.16 -1.82 5.30
CA VAL A 307 4.49 -2.28 4.84
C VAL A 307 5.61 -1.55 5.59
N LEU A 308 5.52 -0.23 5.73
CA LEU A 308 6.55 0.55 6.41
C LEU A 308 6.66 0.20 7.90
N ILE A 309 5.53 0.09 8.61
CA ILE A 309 5.51 -0.31 10.03
C ILE A 309 6.16 -1.68 10.20
N ASP A 310 5.74 -2.66 9.40
CA ASP A 310 6.23 -4.03 9.46
C ASP A 310 7.70 -4.13 9.06
N THR A 311 8.13 -3.35 8.05
CA THR A 311 9.53 -3.31 7.62
C THR A 311 10.42 -2.84 8.77
N GLN A 312 10.06 -1.73 9.43
CA GLN A 312 10.86 -1.22 10.55
C GLN A 312 10.87 -2.17 11.74
N LEU A 313 9.72 -2.77 12.05
CA LEU A 313 9.63 -3.73 13.14
C LEU A 313 10.54 -4.94 12.90
N ARG A 314 10.56 -5.47 11.68
CA ARG A 314 11.42 -6.60 11.29
C ARG A 314 12.90 -6.22 11.27
N VAL A 315 13.25 -5.04 10.74
CA VAL A 315 14.62 -4.51 10.79
C VAL A 315 15.11 -4.41 12.23
N ILE A 316 14.30 -3.86 13.15
CA ILE A 316 14.70 -3.73 14.57
C ILE A 316 14.81 -5.08 15.25
N LEU A 317 13.85 -5.98 15.02
CA LEU A 317 13.85 -7.31 15.64
C LEU A 317 15.07 -8.16 15.20
N GLN A 318 15.51 -8.00 13.96
CA GLN A 318 16.70 -8.68 13.41
C GLN A 318 18.01 -7.95 13.71
N ARG A 319 17.95 -6.73 14.27
CA ARG A 319 19.12 -6.01 14.80
C ARG A 319 19.52 -6.48 16.20
N VAL A 320 18.63 -7.16 16.92
CA VAL A 320 18.93 -7.73 18.24
C VAL A 320 19.96 -8.85 18.09
N ASP A 321 20.98 -8.84 18.96
CA ASP A 321 22.12 -9.74 18.81
C ASP A 321 21.79 -11.21 19.07
N ASP A 322 20.70 -11.48 19.79
CA ASP A 322 20.26 -12.80 20.21
C ASP A 322 19.20 -13.39 19.27
N THR A 323 19.58 -14.49 18.62
CA THR A 323 18.70 -15.29 17.74
C THR A 323 17.44 -15.79 18.46
N HIS A 324 17.53 -16.15 19.74
CA HIS A 324 16.39 -16.60 20.52
C HIS A 324 15.38 -15.47 20.76
N ILE A 325 15.86 -14.26 21.06
CA ILE A 325 15.01 -13.08 21.24
C ILE A 325 14.31 -12.73 19.92
N THR A 326 15.04 -12.73 18.80
CA THR A 326 14.46 -12.51 17.46
C THR A 326 13.39 -13.56 17.12
N MET A 327 13.64 -14.84 17.39
CA MET A 327 12.66 -15.91 17.16
C MET A 327 11.42 -15.79 18.06
N ARG A 328 11.60 -15.48 19.34
CA ARG A 328 10.48 -15.25 20.28
C ARG A 328 9.64 -14.04 19.86
N GLY A 329 10.28 -12.94 19.47
CA GLY A 329 9.58 -11.75 19.00
C GLY A 329 8.81 -11.99 17.71
N ALA A 330 9.34 -12.79 16.78
CA ALA A 330 8.63 -13.16 15.57
C ALA A 330 7.44 -14.09 15.84
N ALA A 331 7.61 -15.07 16.73
CA ALA A 331 6.50 -15.91 17.18
C ALA A 331 5.41 -15.08 17.86
N LEU A 332 5.78 -14.12 18.72
CA LEU A 332 4.84 -13.19 19.35
C LEU A 332 4.07 -12.36 18.33
N MET A 333 4.76 -11.81 17.32
CA MET A 333 4.14 -11.05 16.23
C MET A 333 3.11 -11.90 15.49
N ALA A 334 3.50 -13.10 15.05
CA ALA A 334 2.62 -14.02 14.33
C ALA A 334 1.39 -14.44 15.16
N LEU A 335 1.57 -14.71 16.45
CA LEU A 335 0.48 -15.08 17.35
C LEU A 335 -0.50 -13.92 17.57
N LEU A 336 0.01 -12.70 17.73
CA LEU A 336 -0.83 -11.50 17.93
C LEU A 336 -1.64 -11.20 16.67
N GLU A 337 -1.02 -11.26 15.51
CA GLU A 337 -1.68 -11.04 14.23
C GLU A 337 -2.74 -12.11 13.97
N LEU A 338 -2.42 -13.39 14.21
CA LEU A 338 -3.38 -14.49 14.13
C LEU A 338 -4.58 -14.26 15.04
N ALA A 339 -4.34 -13.92 16.32
CA ALA A 339 -5.41 -13.67 17.29
C ALA A 339 -6.33 -12.53 16.81
N ILE A 340 -5.76 -11.42 16.34
CA ILE A 340 -6.53 -10.28 15.84
C ILE A 340 -7.30 -10.64 14.56
N ARG A 341 -6.70 -11.40 13.64
CA ARG A 341 -7.36 -11.88 12.42
C ARG A 341 -8.55 -12.79 12.74
N LEU A 342 -8.40 -13.72 13.68
CA LEU A 342 -9.48 -14.58 14.16
C LEU A 342 -10.62 -13.79 14.81
N VAL A 343 -10.31 -12.78 15.62
CA VAL A 343 -11.32 -11.90 16.22
C VAL A 343 -12.10 -11.16 15.12
N LYS A 344 -11.40 -10.61 14.12
CA LYS A 344 -12.04 -9.91 12.99
C LYS A 344 -12.90 -10.85 12.13
N ALA A 345 -12.46 -12.09 11.91
CA ALA A 345 -13.21 -13.11 11.18
C ALA A 345 -14.52 -13.45 11.92
N ARG A 346 -14.43 -13.74 13.23
CA ARG A 346 -15.60 -13.99 14.09
C ARG A 346 -16.58 -12.81 14.09
N HIS A 347 -16.08 -11.58 14.20
CA HIS A 347 -16.92 -10.39 14.15
C HIS A 347 -17.64 -10.23 12.81
N THR A 348 -16.95 -10.52 11.70
CA THR A 348 -17.56 -10.47 10.36
C THR A 348 -18.65 -11.54 10.21
N ARG A 349 -18.40 -12.75 10.70
CA ARG A 349 -19.41 -13.82 10.73
C ARG A 349 -20.62 -13.43 11.57
N HIS A 350 -20.43 -12.78 12.71
CA HIS A 350 -21.53 -12.32 13.54
C HIS A 350 -22.46 -11.36 12.76
N ILE A 351 -21.87 -10.35 12.11
CA ILE A 351 -22.62 -9.39 11.27
C ILE A 351 -23.37 -10.12 10.14
N LEU A 352 -22.75 -11.12 9.53
CA LEU A 352 -23.38 -11.91 8.46
C LEU A 352 -24.59 -12.70 8.97
N LEU A 353 -24.47 -13.33 10.14
CA LEU A 353 -25.57 -14.08 10.76
C LEU A 353 -26.72 -13.16 11.16
N GLU A 354 -26.44 -11.97 11.71
CA GLU A 354 -27.46 -10.97 12.01
C GLU A 354 -28.19 -10.49 10.76
N ALA A 355 -27.45 -10.23 9.67
CA ALA A 355 -28.03 -9.83 8.39
C ALA A 355 -28.92 -10.92 7.79
N GLN A 356 -28.54 -12.19 7.94
CA GLN A 356 -29.33 -13.35 7.51
C GLN A 356 -30.59 -13.55 8.37
N ALA A 357 -30.46 -13.47 9.70
CA ALA A 357 -31.59 -13.59 10.62
C ALA A 357 -32.66 -12.50 10.38
N ALA A 358 -32.22 -11.26 10.13
CA ALA A 358 -33.12 -10.16 9.77
C ALA A 358 -33.82 -10.34 8.42
N SER A 359 -33.31 -11.20 7.52
CA SER A 359 -33.95 -11.53 6.25
C SER A 359 -34.99 -12.64 6.36
N VAL A 360 -34.88 -13.52 7.37
CA VAL A 360 -35.77 -14.67 7.58
C VAL A 360 -36.94 -14.33 8.51
N GLY A 361 -36.75 -13.43 9.49
CA GLY A 361 -37.83 -12.98 10.39
C GLY A 361 -38.93 -12.14 9.74
N GLY A 362 -38.79 -11.78 8.46
CA GLY A 362 -39.75 -10.98 7.70
C GLY A 362 -40.88 -11.78 7.05
N THR A 363 -40.94 -13.11 7.20
CA THR A 363 -41.85 -13.99 6.43
C THR A 363 -43.12 -14.36 7.20
N THR A 364 -43.85 -13.37 7.72
CA THR A 364 -45.22 -13.55 8.24
C THR A 364 -46.16 -12.60 7.49
N ALA A 365 -47.43 -12.95 7.32
CA ALA A 365 -48.43 -12.35 6.40
C ALA A 365 -48.50 -10.80 6.29
N ARG A 366 -47.89 -10.03 7.20
CA ARG A 366 -47.62 -8.59 7.08
C ARG A 366 -46.58 -8.21 5.99
N ALA A 367 -45.78 -9.15 5.52
CA ALA A 367 -44.68 -8.95 4.56
C ALA A 367 -45.14 -8.62 3.13
N LEU A 368 -46.29 -9.17 2.71
CA LEU A 368 -46.85 -8.95 1.38
C LEU A 368 -47.38 -7.51 1.22
N ALA A 369 -47.87 -6.88 2.29
CA ALA A 369 -48.35 -5.50 2.27
C ALA A 369 -47.21 -4.45 2.30
N LEU A 370 -46.00 -4.83 2.73
CA LEU A 370 -44.81 -3.97 2.80
C LEU A 370 -43.80 -4.21 1.65
N ALA A 371 -44.06 -5.19 0.77
CA ALA A 371 -43.13 -5.66 -0.26
C ALA A 371 -42.73 -4.57 -1.29
N SER A 372 -43.61 -3.60 -1.56
CA SER A 372 -43.32 -2.49 -2.49
C SER A 372 -42.31 -1.48 -1.93
N THR A 373 -42.15 -1.41 -0.60
CA THR A 373 -41.18 -0.52 0.08
C THR A 373 -39.96 -1.31 0.59
N SER A 374 -40.15 -2.60 0.90
CA SER A 374 -39.16 -3.50 1.51
C SER A 374 -38.11 -4.03 0.51
N THR A 375 -38.44 -4.13 -0.78
CA THR A 375 -37.50 -4.54 -1.84
C THR A 375 -36.29 -3.61 -1.94
N ALA A 376 -36.49 -2.29 -1.84
CA ALA A 376 -35.38 -1.32 -1.82
C ALA A 376 -34.49 -1.49 -0.58
N THR A 377 -35.08 -1.73 0.60
CA THR A 377 -34.35 -1.90 1.86
C THR A 377 -33.58 -3.23 1.93
N GLN A 378 -34.16 -4.30 1.40
CA GLN A 378 -33.53 -5.62 1.33
C GLN A 378 -32.39 -5.65 0.30
N THR A 379 -32.58 -5.00 -0.86
CA THR A 379 -31.53 -4.83 -1.87
C THR A 379 -30.36 -4.01 -1.30
N ASN A 380 -30.63 -2.94 -0.53
CA ASN A 380 -29.59 -2.14 0.12
C ASN A 380 -28.80 -2.93 1.17
N LYS A 381 -29.45 -3.80 1.96
CA LYS A 381 -28.77 -4.69 2.92
C LYS A 381 -27.88 -5.72 2.23
N HIS A 382 -28.38 -6.39 1.18
CA HIS A 382 -27.58 -7.35 0.41
C HIS A 382 -26.34 -6.68 -0.21
N LEU A 383 -26.52 -5.50 -0.82
CA LEU A 383 -25.41 -4.70 -1.35
C LEU A 383 -24.41 -4.29 -0.27
N TYR A 384 -24.87 -3.96 0.94
CA TYR A 384 -24.00 -3.65 2.08
C TYR A 384 -23.14 -4.86 2.49
N VAL A 385 -23.75 -6.04 2.64
CA VAL A 385 -23.04 -7.27 3.02
C VAL A 385 -22.00 -7.66 1.96
N THR A 386 -22.37 -7.64 0.68
CA THR A 386 -21.43 -7.94 -0.42
C THR A 386 -20.25 -6.96 -0.44
N ARG A 387 -20.50 -5.66 -0.20
CA ARG A 387 -19.44 -4.65 -0.08
C ARG A 387 -18.55 -4.90 1.14
N LEU A 388 -19.14 -5.24 2.28
CA LEU A 388 -18.40 -5.53 3.51
C LEU A 388 -17.43 -6.71 3.30
N LEU A 389 -17.90 -7.79 2.65
CA LEU A 389 -17.08 -8.96 2.32
C LEU A 389 -15.97 -8.63 1.31
N ALA A 390 -16.27 -7.85 0.27
CA ALA A 390 -15.27 -7.41 -0.71
C ALA A 390 -14.18 -6.53 -0.06
N PHE A 391 -14.56 -5.60 0.83
CA PHE A 391 -13.60 -4.81 1.59
C PHE A 391 -12.81 -5.66 2.59
N ARG A 392 -13.42 -6.70 3.18
CA ARG A 392 -12.71 -7.64 4.05
C ARG A 392 -11.65 -8.42 3.27
N ALA A 393 -12.01 -8.97 2.11
CA ALA A 393 -11.08 -9.65 1.21
C ALA A 393 -9.94 -8.73 0.79
N ALA A 394 -10.24 -7.52 0.34
CA ALA A 394 -9.23 -6.53 -0.05
C ALA A 394 -8.31 -6.14 1.11
N ALA A 395 -8.86 -5.94 2.31
CA ALA A 395 -8.08 -5.66 3.51
C ALA A 395 -7.11 -6.80 3.82
N LEU A 396 -7.58 -8.05 3.78
CA LEU A 396 -6.79 -9.22 4.10
C LEU A 396 -5.68 -9.45 3.06
N VAL A 397 -6.00 -9.32 1.76
CA VAL A 397 -4.97 -9.42 0.71
C VAL A 397 -3.92 -8.31 0.86
N ALA A 398 -4.34 -7.08 1.18
CA ALA A 398 -3.41 -5.99 1.40
C ALA A 398 -2.55 -6.18 2.65
N ASP A 399 -3.12 -6.70 3.75
CA ASP A 399 -2.43 -7.02 5.01
C ASP A 399 -1.37 -8.11 4.80
N MET A 400 -1.75 -9.25 4.22
CA MET A 400 -0.81 -10.34 3.93
C MET A 400 0.27 -9.90 2.94
N SER A 401 -0.11 -9.21 1.85
CA SER A 401 0.87 -8.69 0.89
C SER A 401 1.85 -7.74 1.58
N ALA A 402 1.37 -6.90 2.51
CA ALA A 402 2.22 -5.96 3.22
C ALA A 402 3.28 -6.66 4.08
N GLU A 403 2.93 -7.75 4.75
CA GLU A 403 3.86 -8.56 5.56
C GLU A 403 4.98 -9.17 4.72
N TYR A 404 4.64 -9.84 3.61
CA TYR A 404 5.64 -10.45 2.73
C TYR A 404 6.52 -9.40 2.04
N ILE A 405 5.94 -8.27 1.62
CA ILE A 405 6.72 -7.15 1.07
C ILE A 405 7.66 -6.59 2.14
N ALA A 406 7.17 -6.42 3.38
CA ALA A 406 7.98 -5.94 4.49
C ALA A 406 9.13 -6.89 4.84
N MET A 407 8.91 -8.20 4.79
CA MET A 407 10.00 -9.19 4.90
C MET A 407 11.05 -8.99 3.81
N GLY A 408 10.62 -8.84 2.55
CA GLY A 408 11.50 -8.56 1.42
C GLY A 408 12.31 -7.27 1.58
N CYS A 409 11.64 -6.17 1.94
CA CYS A 409 12.28 -4.88 2.21
C CYS A 409 13.28 -4.99 3.37
N ALA A 410 12.88 -5.59 4.50
CA ALA A 410 13.75 -5.76 5.66
C ALA A 410 15.00 -6.60 5.31
N SER A 411 14.83 -7.69 4.56
CA SER A 411 15.95 -8.51 4.09
C SER A 411 16.93 -7.72 3.23
N ALA A 412 16.43 -6.91 2.29
CA ALA A 412 17.27 -6.06 1.44
C ALA A 412 18.05 -5.04 2.29
N ILE A 413 17.35 -4.33 3.17
CA ILE A 413 17.92 -3.30 4.05
C ILE A 413 19.04 -3.91 4.90
N LEU A 414 18.76 -5.02 5.58
CA LEU A 414 19.74 -5.67 6.44
C LEU A 414 20.91 -6.19 5.62
N PHE A 415 20.67 -6.83 4.47
CA PHE A 415 21.76 -7.35 3.64
C PHE A 415 22.72 -6.25 3.15
N PHE A 416 22.20 -5.12 2.67
CA PHE A 416 23.03 -4.07 2.06
C PHE A 416 23.51 -3.00 3.05
N TYR A 417 22.77 -2.71 4.12
CA TYR A 417 23.08 -1.57 5.01
C TYR A 417 23.73 -1.99 6.33
N TRP A 418 23.75 -3.29 6.67
CA TRP A 418 24.25 -3.76 7.97
C TRP A 418 25.67 -3.29 8.28
N ASN A 419 26.65 -3.66 7.45
CA ASN A 419 28.07 -3.29 7.60
C ASN A 419 28.49 -2.20 6.58
N HIS A 420 27.62 -1.22 6.32
CA HIS A 420 27.91 -0.21 5.31
C HIS A 420 28.50 1.08 5.90
N ASP A 421 29.56 1.61 5.29
CA ASP A 421 30.29 2.79 5.78
C ASP A 421 29.46 4.09 5.83
N LYS A 422 28.33 4.13 5.13
CA LYS A 422 27.42 5.28 5.08
C LYS A 422 26.11 5.08 5.83
N TYR A 423 25.82 3.88 6.37
CA TYR A 423 24.58 3.62 7.08
C TYR A 423 24.84 3.22 8.54
N GLN A 424 24.05 3.73 9.47
CA GLN A 424 24.22 3.53 10.92
C GLN A 424 23.40 2.35 11.45
N LEU A 425 23.37 1.21 10.74
CA LEU A 425 22.53 0.08 11.12
C LEU A 425 23.16 -0.82 12.20
N ALA A 426 24.48 -1.07 12.13
CA ALA A 426 25.21 -1.95 13.06
C ALA A 426 25.69 -1.29 14.38
N GLU A 427 25.77 0.05 14.46
CA GLU A 427 26.35 0.81 15.58
C GLU A 427 25.57 0.73 16.92
N THR A 428 24.62 -0.19 17.03
CA THR A 428 23.84 -0.43 18.25
C THR A 428 24.29 -1.71 18.97
N SER A 429 25.24 -2.45 18.41
CA SER A 429 25.82 -3.64 19.07
C SER A 429 26.78 -3.17 20.17
N THR A 430 26.59 -3.68 21.39
CA THR A 430 27.17 -3.20 22.67
C THR A 430 28.67 -3.45 22.87
N THR A 431 29.39 -3.93 21.86
CA THR A 431 30.82 -4.27 21.98
C THR A 431 31.66 -3.50 20.96
N PRO A 432 32.66 -2.71 21.40
CA PRO A 432 33.66 -2.15 20.50
C PRO A 432 34.51 -3.31 19.98
N VAL A 433 34.11 -3.88 18.84
CA VAL A 433 34.93 -4.86 18.14
C VAL A 433 36.12 -4.11 17.51
N PRO A 434 37.37 -4.49 17.82
CA PRO A 434 38.52 -3.87 17.19
C PRO A 434 38.43 -4.01 15.67
N HIS A 435 38.76 -2.95 14.94
CA HIS A 435 38.65 -2.78 13.48
C HIS A 435 39.49 -3.78 12.62
N SER A 436 39.94 -4.90 13.18
CA SER A 436 40.92 -5.81 12.58
C SER A 436 40.49 -7.29 12.52
N ALA A 437 39.28 -7.66 12.95
CA ALA A 437 38.74 -9.00 12.68
C ALA A 437 37.62 -8.87 11.64
N SER A 438 37.88 -9.38 10.43
CA SER A 438 36.96 -9.54 9.30
C SER A 438 35.49 -9.28 9.66
N ALA A 439 35.01 -8.08 9.39
CA ALA A 439 33.60 -7.70 9.45
C ALA A 439 32.82 -8.38 8.30
N THR A 440 32.86 -9.71 8.25
CA THR A 440 32.06 -10.52 7.36
C THR A 440 30.60 -10.19 7.61
N ASN A 441 29.84 -9.96 6.54
CA ASN A 441 28.40 -9.71 6.56
C ASN A 441 27.74 -10.60 7.62
N ARG A 442 27.11 -9.98 8.61
CA ARG A 442 26.41 -10.69 9.69
C ARG A 442 25.22 -11.53 9.20
N TRP A 443 24.91 -11.45 7.91
CA TRP A 443 24.03 -12.38 7.21
C TRP A 443 24.69 -13.77 7.13
N ASP A 444 24.80 -14.41 8.29
CA ASP A 444 25.28 -15.77 8.47
C ASP A 444 24.14 -16.78 8.24
N ALA A 445 24.48 -18.07 8.17
CA ALA A 445 23.54 -19.17 8.03
C ALA A 445 22.44 -19.14 9.11
N SER A 446 22.79 -18.69 10.33
CA SER A 446 21.87 -18.52 11.46
C SER A 446 20.77 -17.48 11.19
N GLN A 447 21.12 -16.28 10.70
CA GLN A 447 20.15 -15.24 10.36
C GLN A 447 19.27 -15.63 9.17
N THR A 448 19.85 -16.33 8.19
CA THR A 448 19.10 -16.88 7.05
C THR A 448 18.07 -17.89 7.53
N LEU A 449 18.44 -18.79 8.45
CA LEU A 449 17.53 -19.77 9.03
C LEU A 449 16.38 -19.11 9.79
N VAL A 450 16.67 -18.08 10.60
CA VAL A 450 15.64 -17.28 11.29
C VAL A 450 14.66 -16.67 10.29
N PHE A 451 15.17 -16.02 9.24
CA PHE A 451 14.33 -15.41 8.21
C PHE A 451 13.43 -16.45 7.51
N VAL A 452 13.98 -17.61 7.14
CA VAL A 452 13.22 -18.70 6.52
C VAL A 452 12.16 -19.23 7.49
N ALA A 453 12.49 -19.42 8.76
CA ALA A 453 11.55 -19.87 9.77
C ALA A 453 10.40 -18.87 9.96
N GLN A 454 10.70 -17.56 9.99
CA GLN A 454 9.69 -16.50 10.05
C GLN A 454 8.75 -16.55 8.83
N ALA A 455 9.29 -16.69 7.62
CA ALA A 455 8.50 -16.80 6.40
C ALA A 455 7.58 -18.03 6.41
N VAL A 456 8.08 -19.18 6.87
CA VAL A 456 7.29 -20.42 6.98
C VAL A 456 6.15 -20.26 7.99
N VAL A 457 6.43 -19.71 9.17
CA VAL A 457 5.40 -19.47 10.20
C VAL A 457 4.32 -18.53 9.66
N GLU A 458 4.71 -17.45 8.98
CA GLU A 458 3.77 -16.51 8.37
C GLU A 458 2.87 -17.18 7.33
N ILE A 459 3.46 -17.97 6.41
CA ILE A 459 2.69 -18.72 5.40
C ILE A 459 1.67 -19.65 6.07
N VAL A 460 2.07 -20.37 7.12
CA VAL A 460 1.18 -21.29 7.84
C VAL A 460 0.04 -20.51 8.51
N VAL A 461 0.35 -19.41 9.19
CA VAL A 461 -0.64 -18.55 9.85
C VAL A 461 -1.61 -17.93 8.85
N ASP A 462 -1.12 -17.48 7.70
CA ASP A 462 -1.91 -16.90 6.62
C ASP A 462 -2.83 -17.91 5.96
N VAL A 463 -2.33 -19.11 5.67
CA VAL A 463 -3.16 -20.19 5.11
C VAL A 463 -4.27 -20.56 6.09
N PHE A 464 -3.95 -20.67 7.37
CA PHE A 464 -4.94 -20.93 8.41
C PHE A 464 -5.98 -19.80 8.50
N SER A 465 -5.54 -18.54 8.59
CA SER A 465 -6.40 -17.36 8.66
C SER A 465 -7.31 -17.24 7.42
N CYS A 466 -6.75 -17.40 6.22
CA CYS A 466 -7.50 -17.42 4.97
C CYS A 466 -8.53 -18.55 4.94
N SER A 467 -8.18 -19.75 5.42
CA SER A 467 -9.13 -20.87 5.46
C SER A 467 -10.35 -20.55 6.33
N VAL A 468 -10.14 -19.86 7.46
CA VAL A 468 -11.21 -19.41 8.35
C VAL A 468 -12.09 -18.36 7.66
N GLU A 469 -11.51 -17.40 6.96
CA GLU A 469 -12.25 -16.35 6.25
C GLU A 469 -13.06 -16.90 5.06
N VAL A 470 -12.49 -17.82 4.28
CA VAL A 470 -13.21 -18.53 3.21
C VAL A 470 -14.36 -19.35 3.78
N SER A 471 -14.16 -19.99 4.95
CA SER A 471 -15.22 -20.72 5.64
C SER A 471 -16.40 -19.83 6.07
N HIS A 472 -16.18 -18.51 6.19
CA HIS A 472 -17.20 -17.51 6.53
C HIS A 472 -17.75 -16.76 5.30
N GLY A 473 -17.39 -17.18 4.08
CA GLY A 473 -17.95 -16.66 2.83
C GLY A 473 -17.19 -15.49 2.21
N VAL A 474 -15.96 -15.21 2.65
CA VAL A 474 -15.10 -14.20 2.00
C VAL A 474 -14.56 -14.75 0.68
N THR A 475 -14.75 -14.00 -0.41
CA THR A 475 -14.26 -14.34 -1.75
C THR A 475 -13.15 -13.38 -2.19
N PHE A 476 -12.04 -13.93 -2.70
CA PHE A 476 -10.85 -13.15 -3.08
C PHE A 476 -10.82 -12.71 -4.55
N ASP A 477 -11.78 -13.19 -5.37
CA ASP A 477 -11.80 -12.92 -6.81
C ASP A 477 -11.95 -11.43 -7.15
N VAL A 478 -12.57 -10.65 -6.27
CA VAL A 478 -12.77 -9.22 -6.47
C VAL A 478 -11.43 -8.46 -6.52
N VAL A 479 -10.41 -8.93 -5.82
CA VAL A 479 -9.08 -8.29 -5.79
C VAL A 479 -8.28 -8.61 -7.06
N ARG A 480 -8.53 -9.77 -7.69
CA ARG A 480 -7.83 -10.20 -8.92
C ARG A 480 -8.13 -9.32 -10.13
N GLN A 481 -9.29 -8.63 -10.15
CA GLN A 481 -9.68 -7.75 -11.26
C GLN A 481 -8.73 -6.55 -11.43
N ASP A 482 -8.12 -6.08 -10.34
CA ASP A 482 -7.24 -4.91 -10.31
C ASP A 482 -5.75 -5.28 -10.17
N ARG A 483 -5.37 -6.53 -10.49
CA ARG A 483 -4.04 -7.10 -10.23
C ARG A 483 -2.86 -6.22 -10.66
N VAL A 484 -2.90 -5.61 -11.85
CA VAL A 484 -1.79 -4.77 -12.37
C VAL A 484 -1.64 -3.50 -11.55
N TYR A 485 -2.77 -2.88 -11.20
CA TYR A 485 -2.76 -1.66 -10.38
C TYR A 485 -2.26 -1.95 -8.97
N VAL A 486 -2.78 -3.01 -8.34
CA VAL A 486 -2.38 -3.43 -7.00
C VAL A 486 -0.89 -3.79 -6.95
N ALA A 487 -0.39 -4.54 -7.95
CA ALA A 487 1.03 -4.86 -8.06
C ALA A 487 1.91 -3.60 -8.15
N LEU A 488 1.54 -2.60 -8.96
CA LEU A 488 2.31 -1.36 -9.06
C LEU A 488 2.26 -0.52 -7.77
N VAL A 489 1.14 -0.53 -7.05
CA VAL A 489 1.02 0.12 -5.73
C VAL A 489 1.94 -0.56 -4.71
N PHE A 490 2.00 -1.89 -4.71
CA PHE A 490 2.90 -2.65 -3.84
C PHE A 490 4.37 -2.48 -4.19
N ILE A 491 4.73 -2.43 -5.47
CA ILE A 491 6.08 -2.07 -5.91
C ILE A 491 6.43 -0.65 -5.43
N ALA A 492 5.55 0.33 -5.63
CA ALA A 492 5.77 1.69 -5.15
C ALA A 492 5.95 1.75 -3.62
N THR A 493 5.20 0.92 -2.92
CA THR A 493 5.28 0.81 -1.47
C THR A 493 6.62 0.22 -1.02
N ALA A 494 7.08 -0.84 -1.67
CA ALA A 494 8.37 -1.47 -1.41
C ALA A 494 9.54 -0.48 -1.65
N ILE A 495 9.50 0.22 -2.79
CA ILE A 495 10.43 1.30 -3.15
C ILE A 495 10.41 2.38 -2.06
N GLY A 496 9.22 2.86 -1.67
CA GLY A 496 9.08 3.87 -0.63
C GLY A 496 9.64 3.43 0.72
N SER A 497 9.42 2.16 1.11
CA SER A 497 9.92 1.61 2.38
C SER A 497 11.44 1.58 2.44
N VAL A 498 12.09 1.11 1.36
CA VAL A 498 13.55 1.09 1.24
C VAL A 498 14.11 2.51 1.23
N ILE A 499 13.52 3.43 0.46
CA ILE A 499 13.99 4.82 0.36
C ILE A 499 13.89 5.53 1.71
N VAL A 500 12.74 5.45 2.40
CA VAL A 500 12.55 6.08 3.72
C VAL A 500 13.57 5.52 4.71
N THR A 501 13.84 4.22 4.66
CA THR A 501 14.87 3.60 5.51
C THR A 501 16.27 4.10 5.13
N ALA A 502 16.61 4.12 3.84
CA ALA A 502 17.91 4.58 3.36
C ALA A 502 18.20 6.01 3.82
N THR A 503 17.27 6.93 3.64
CA THR A 503 17.47 8.34 4.00
C THR A 503 17.52 8.53 5.52
N THR A 504 16.73 7.76 6.28
CA THR A 504 16.72 7.85 7.75
C THR A 504 17.99 7.27 8.39
N TYR A 505 18.47 6.13 7.91
CA TYR A 505 19.66 5.45 8.45
C TYR A 505 20.98 5.97 7.85
N LEU A 506 20.95 6.96 6.96
CA LEU A 506 22.17 7.54 6.41
C LEU A 506 22.96 8.25 7.52
N ARG A 507 24.21 7.84 7.75
CA ARG A 507 25.07 8.36 8.83
C ARG A 507 25.39 9.83 8.55
N ALA A 508 24.96 10.72 9.45
CA ALA A 508 25.36 12.12 9.39
C ALA A 508 26.87 12.26 9.66
N PRO A 509 27.59 13.20 9.01
CA PRO A 509 29.00 13.43 9.35
C PRO A 509 29.11 13.80 10.82
N PRO A 510 30.15 13.37 11.55
CA PRO A 510 30.37 13.81 12.91
C PRO A 510 30.37 15.34 12.91
N SER A 511 29.56 15.94 13.77
CA SER A 511 29.73 17.34 14.12
C SER A 511 31.12 17.44 14.70
N SER A 512 32.06 18.03 13.95
CA SER A 512 33.38 18.38 14.47
C SER A 512 33.15 19.00 15.84
N SER A 513 33.64 18.32 16.88
CA SER A 513 33.76 18.86 18.21
C SER A 513 34.32 20.27 18.05
N SER A 514 33.62 21.23 18.64
CA SER A 514 34.24 22.44 19.12
C SER A 514 35.42 22.01 19.99
N SER A 515 36.61 21.91 19.40
CA SER A 515 37.83 21.95 20.19
C SER A 515 37.87 23.36 20.80
N PRO A 516 38.06 23.48 22.13
CA PRO A 516 38.19 24.77 22.79
C PRO A 516 39.39 25.58 22.26
#